data_AF-E3QJC6-F1
#
_entry.id   AF-E3QJC6-F1
#
_cell.length_a   1.000
_cell.length_b   1.000
_cell.length_c   1.000
_cell.angle_alpha   90.00
_cell.angle_beta   90.00
_cell.angle_gamma   90.00
#
_symmetry.space_group_name_H-M   'P 1'
#
loop_
_entity.id
_entity.type
_entity.pdbx_description
1 polymer ?
#
loop_
_entity_poly.entity_id
_entity_poly.type
_entity_poly.pdbx_seq_one_letter_code
_entity_poly.pdbx_strand_id
1 'polypeptide(L)'
;MDEPRGSTETSLPPYDAVSQPYQEVCPPTTLIIAGQSIHALTADSPPLYHLSLGISNLSDITTEVELSRVEPNKDGSGRQRHIYDLRYMRSGPGGYVKLPSDSPHYFIERASRRVPGLQDLGLKKSRLLGKACTTVLPVDIRGKTSKYSIPNFVKDSAPVFSINKDRWADAQGAPIASMHDTTEHSLIVTAALPRAQFDMLVALWCCKVWESGVANAEKVHEGIDGGE
;
A
#
# COMPACT_ATOMS: atom_id res chain seq x y z
N MET A 1 41.92 -43.10 39.79
CA MET A 1 40.67 -42.35 39.59
C MET A 1 41.10 -40.91 39.42
N ASP A 2 40.90 -40.34 38.23
CA ASP A 2 40.68 -38.91 38.01
C ASP A 2 40.33 -38.72 36.52
N GLU A 3 39.06 -38.38 36.25
CA GLU A 3 38.57 -37.93 34.94
C GLU A 3 38.72 -36.41 34.84
N PRO A 4 39.18 -35.84 33.71
CA PRO A 4 39.02 -34.43 33.44
C PRO A 4 37.66 -34.19 32.78
N ARG A 5 36.78 -33.45 33.46
CA ARG A 5 35.55 -32.90 32.91
C ARG A 5 35.88 -31.89 31.80
N GLY A 6 35.64 -32.28 30.55
CA GLY A 6 35.60 -31.36 29.42
C GLY A 6 34.30 -30.55 29.45
N SER A 7 34.42 -29.28 29.79
CA SER A 7 33.33 -28.30 29.69
C SER A 7 33.05 -28.03 28.22
N THR A 8 32.01 -28.64 27.65
CA THR A 8 31.44 -28.22 26.37
C THR A 8 30.67 -26.92 26.61
N GLU A 9 31.38 -25.81 26.43
CA GLU A 9 30.80 -24.48 26.36
C GLU A 9 29.98 -24.40 25.06
N THR A 10 28.68 -24.68 25.19
CA THR A 10 27.71 -24.54 24.10
C THR A 10 27.58 -23.07 23.75
N SER A 11 28.44 -22.59 22.85
CA SER A 11 28.38 -21.25 22.28
C SER A 11 27.02 -21.06 21.61
N LEU A 12 26.14 -20.29 22.25
CA LEU A 12 24.89 -19.83 21.63
C LEU A 12 25.22 -19.02 20.37
N PRO A 13 24.43 -19.11 19.29
CA PRO A 13 24.67 -18.31 18.11
C PRO A 13 24.53 -16.81 18.47
N PRO A 14 25.35 -15.93 17.86
CA PRO A 14 25.26 -14.49 18.06
C PRO A 14 23.84 -13.98 17.79
N TYR A 15 23.33 -13.11 18.67
CA TYR A 15 21.96 -12.56 18.63
C TYR A 15 21.66 -11.75 17.34
N ASP A 16 22.68 -11.45 16.54
CA ASP A 16 22.60 -10.67 15.30
C ASP A 16 22.23 -11.50 14.05
N ALA A 17 22.08 -12.83 14.16
CA ALA A 17 21.76 -13.69 13.01
C ALA A 17 20.26 -13.69 12.62
N VAL A 18 19.42 -12.88 13.25
CA VAL A 18 18.04 -12.65 12.80
C VAL A 18 18.07 -11.43 11.89
N SER A 19 18.13 -11.66 10.57
CA SER A 19 17.89 -10.62 9.57
C SER A 19 16.65 -9.83 9.99
N GLN A 20 16.81 -8.53 10.25
CA GLN A 20 15.66 -7.71 10.62
C GLN A 20 14.64 -7.84 9.50
N PRO A 21 13.34 -8.09 9.78
CA PRO A 21 12.34 -8.42 8.75
C PRO A 21 12.12 -7.30 7.71
N TYR A 22 12.76 -6.14 7.87
CA TYR A 22 12.69 -5.00 6.93
C TYR A 22 13.92 -4.88 6.02
N GLN A 23 14.97 -5.66 6.26
CA GLN A 23 16.13 -5.81 5.35
C GLN A 23 15.93 -6.96 4.36
N GLU A 24 14.84 -7.70 4.50
CA GLU A 24 14.47 -8.77 3.59
C GLU A 24 14.18 -8.23 2.19
N VAL A 25 14.68 -8.93 1.17
CA VAL A 25 14.37 -8.66 -0.22
C VAL A 25 13.28 -9.63 -0.66
N CYS A 26 12.14 -9.08 -1.07
CA CYS A 26 11.01 -9.85 -1.58
C CYS A 26 11.27 -10.23 -3.04
N PRO A 27 11.11 -11.50 -3.43
CA PRO A 27 11.29 -11.91 -4.82
C PRO A 27 10.12 -11.40 -5.70
N PRO A 28 10.33 -11.36 -7.04
CA PRO A 28 9.24 -11.17 -7.99
C PRO A 28 8.11 -12.17 -7.74
N THR A 29 6.86 -11.72 -7.83
CA THR A 29 5.68 -12.55 -7.56
C THR A 29 4.43 -11.96 -8.21
N THR A 30 3.35 -12.73 -8.26
CA THR A 30 2.02 -12.21 -8.62
C THR A 30 1.17 -12.13 -7.37
N LEU A 31 0.55 -10.99 -7.13
CA LEU A 31 -0.39 -10.76 -6.04
C LEU A 31 -1.82 -10.75 -6.56
N ILE A 32 -2.73 -11.35 -5.81
CA ILE A 32 -4.15 -11.46 -6.16
C ILE A 32 -4.98 -11.03 -4.96
N ILE A 33 -5.97 -10.16 -5.19
CA ILE A 33 -6.94 -9.78 -4.17
C ILE A 33 -8.13 -10.75 -4.22
N ALA A 34 -8.41 -11.42 -3.10
CA ALA A 34 -9.57 -12.27 -2.92
C ALA A 34 -10.35 -11.80 -1.67
N GLY A 35 -11.43 -11.05 -1.89
CA GLY A 35 -12.21 -10.42 -0.82
C GLY A 35 -11.37 -9.41 -0.02
N GLN A 36 -11.06 -9.74 1.24
CA GLN A 36 -10.25 -8.92 2.15
C GLN A 36 -8.78 -9.37 2.21
N SER A 37 -8.41 -10.44 1.51
CA SER A 37 -7.08 -11.03 1.61
C SER A 37 -6.29 -10.83 0.32
N ILE A 38 -4.96 -10.73 0.46
CA ILE A 38 -4.02 -10.67 -0.66
C ILE A 38 -3.14 -11.90 -0.63
N HIS A 39 -3.12 -12.63 -1.73
CA HIS A 39 -2.49 -13.92 -1.90
C HIS A 39 -1.34 -13.85 -2.91
N ALA A 40 -0.42 -14.81 -2.84
CA ALA A 40 0.63 -14.96 -3.84
C ALA A 40 0.28 -16.06 -4.83
N LEU A 41 0.43 -15.77 -6.13
CA LEU A 41 0.22 -16.66 -7.28
C LEU A 41 -1.21 -17.13 -7.49
N THR A 42 -1.92 -17.55 -6.45
CA THR A 42 -3.27 -18.14 -6.51
C THR A 42 -4.07 -17.74 -5.28
N ALA A 43 -5.40 -17.57 -5.42
CA ALA A 43 -6.28 -17.24 -4.28
C ALA A 43 -6.30 -18.31 -3.17
N ASP A 44 -5.92 -19.56 -3.47
CA ASP A 44 -5.85 -20.65 -2.49
C ASP A 44 -4.56 -20.64 -1.65
N SER A 45 -3.59 -19.77 -1.96
CA SER A 45 -2.35 -19.68 -1.18
C SER A 45 -2.63 -19.13 0.23
N PRO A 46 -1.74 -19.34 1.21
CA PRO A 46 -1.80 -18.58 2.45
C PRO A 46 -1.80 -17.07 2.17
N PRO A 47 -2.60 -16.26 2.89
CA PRO A 47 -2.66 -14.82 2.69
C PRO A 47 -1.36 -14.16 3.18
N LEU A 48 -0.86 -13.21 2.40
CA LEU A 48 0.30 -12.38 2.75
C LEU A 48 -0.13 -11.07 3.42
N TYR A 49 -1.29 -10.55 3.05
CA TYR A 49 -1.85 -9.34 3.62
C TYR A 49 -3.36 -9.48 3.83
N HIS A 50 -3.88 -8.65 4.73
CA HIS A 50 -5.29 -8.56 5.06
C HIS A 50 -5.73 -7.09 5.10
N LEU A 51 -6.87 -6.81 4.51
CA LEU A 51 -7.53 -5.51 4.49
C LEU A 51 -8.70 -5.51 5.48
N SER A 52 -8.96 -4.40 6.17
CA SER A 52 -10.14 -4.32 7.04
C SER A 52 -11.47 -4.37 6.26
N LEU A 53 -11.47 -4.00 4.97
CA LEU A 53 -12.63 -4.00 4.09
C LEU A 53 -12.25 -4.53 2.69
N GLY A 54 -13.22 -5.13 1.99
CA GLY A 54 -13.03 -5.61 0.62
C GLY A 54 -12.89 -4.45 -0.36
N ILE A 55 -11.67 -4.21 -0.84
CA ILE A 55 -11.30 -2.98 -1.56
C ILE A 55 -12.01 -2.80 -2.92
N SER A 56 -12.37 -3.91 -3.58
CA SER A 56 -12.95 -3.90 -4.93
C SER A 56 -14.34 -3.29 -5.00
N ASN A 57 -15.09 -3.31 -3.90
CA ASN A 57 -16.50 -2.89 -3.84
C ASN A 57 -16.72 -1.64 -2.99
N LEU A 58 -15.65 -0.90 -2.69
CA LEU A 58 -15.76 0.31 -1.87
C LEU A 58 -16.34 1.47 -2.66
N SER A 59 -17.25 2.20 -2.01
CA SER A 59 -17.78 3.46 -2.53
C SER A 59 -16.89 4.64 -2.14
N ASP A 60 -17.30 5.84 -2.56
CA ASP A 60 -16.68 7.11 -2.19
C ASP A 60 -17.06 7.60 -0.77
N ILE A 61 -17.84 6.81 -0.02
CA ILE A 61 -18.20 7.08 1.38
C ILE A 61 -17.13 6.54 2.33
N THR A 62 -16.49 5.42 1.97
CA THR A 62 -15.38 4.89 2.75
C THR A 62 -14.23 5.88 2.69
N THR A 63 -13.60 6.15 3.83
CA THR A 63 -12.48 7.12 3.91
C THR A 63 -11.19 6.48 4.39
N GLU A 64 -11.27 5.28 4.98
CA GLU A 64 -10.15 4.58 5.57
C GLU A 64 -10.31 3.06 5.46
N VAL A 65 -9.21 2.37 5.14
CA VAL A 65 -9.10 0.91 5.12
C VAL A 65 -7.73 0.54 5.70
N GLU A 66 -7.70 -0.31 6.71
CA GLU A 66 -6.44 -0.77 7.31
C GLU A 66 -5.83 -1.89 6.45
N LEU A 67 -4.51 -1.88 6.30
CA LEU A 67 -3.73 -2.93 5.66
C LEU A 67 -2.78 -3.54 6.68
N SER A 68 -2.97 -4.83 6.93
CA SER A 68 -2.12 -5.63 7.80
C SER A 68 -1.31 -6.64 7.00
N ARG A 69 -0.03 -6.79 7.35
CA ARG A 69 0.84 -7.86 6.86
C ARG A 69 0.66 -9.10 7.74
N VAL A 70 0.51 -10.26 7.10
CA VAL A 70 0.49 -11.54 7.80
C VAL A 70 1.94 -11.99 7.99
N GLU A 71 2.40 -12.01 9.24
CA GLU A 71 3.73 -12.50 9.60
C GLU A 71 3.61 -13.89 10.25
N PRO A 72 4.49 -14.84 9.89
CA PRO A 72 4.51 -16.14 10.57
C PRO A 72 4.99 -15.96 12.01
N ASN A 73 4.25 -16.51 12.97
CA ASN A 73 4.73 -16.69 14.34
C ASN A 73 5.60 -17.93 14.44
N LYS A 74 6.37 -18.00 15.55
CA LYS A 74 7.24 -19.14 15.87
C LYS A 74 6.49 -20.45 16.05
N ASP A 75 5.20 -20.40 16.38
CA ASP A 75 4.32 -21.55 16.56
C ASP A 75 3.56 -21.94 15.27
N GLY A 76 3.84 -21.25 14.15
CA GLY A 76 3.15 -21.46 12.88
C GLY A 76 1.81 -20.72 12.74
N SER A 77 1.33 -20.03 13.79
CA SER A 77 0.16 -19.15 13.66
C SER A 77 0.52 -17.87 12.90
N GLY A 78 -0.40 -17.30 12.12
CA GLY A 78 -0.15 -16.01 11.46
C GLY A 78 -0.52 -14.86 12.40
N ARG A 79 0.42 -13.95 12.71
CA ARG A 79 0.05 -12.66 13.33
C ARG A 79 -0.22 -11.62 12.25
N GLN A 80 -1.32 -10.90 12.39
CA GLN A 80 -1.58 -9.72 11.56
C GLN A 80 -0.90 -8.52 12.19
N ARG A 81 -0.09 -7.85 11.39
CA ARG A 81 0.61 -6.64 11.78
C ARG A 81 0.12 -5.48 10.94
N HIS A 82 -0.55 -4.53 11.57
CA HIS A 82 -0.97 -3.29 10.93
C HIS A 82 0.25 -2.50 10.43
N ILE A 83 0.30 -2.21 9.12
CA ILE A 83 1.40 -1.47 8.48
C ILE A 83 0.96 -0.14 7.87
N TYR A 84 -0.26 -0.05 7.33
CA TYR A 84 -0.75 1.14 6.65
C TYR A 84 -2.25 1.34 6.81
N ASP A 85 -2.65 2.60 6.99
CA ASP A 85 -4.00 3.09 6.73
C ASP A 85 -4.07 3.60 5.29
N LEU A 86 -4.93 3.00 4.47
CA LEU A 86 -5.28 3.47 3.12
C LEU A 86 -6.37 4.52 3.26
N ARG A 87 -6.12 5.75 2.83
CA ARG A 87 -7.04 6.87 3.04
C ARG A 87 -7.55 7.47 1.74
N TYR A 88 -8.81 7.90 1.77
CA TYR A 88 -9.49 8.62 0.70
C TYR A 88 -10.03 9.96 1.20
N MET A 89 -9.65 11.03 0.52
CA MET A 89 -10.14 12.39 0.73
C MET A 89 -10.93 12.86 -0.49
N ARG A 90 -12.24 13.02 -0.29
CA ARG A 90 -13.15 13.55 -1.32
C ARG A 90 -13.07 15.08 -1.44
N SER A 91 -13.01 15.75 -0.30
CA SER A 91 -13.16 17.20 -0.18
C SER A 91 -12.17 17.79 0.81
N GLY A 92 -11.95 19.10 0.71
CA GLY A 92 -11.24 19.86 1.73
C GLY A 92 -12.04 19.99 3.03
N PRO A 93 -11.53 20.76 4.01
CA PRO A 93 -12.16 20.89 5.32
C PRO A 93 -13.64 21.30 5.24
N GLY A 94 -14.46 20.64 6.06
CA GLY A 94 -15.90 20.91 6.12
C GLY A 94 -16.71 20.42 4.91
N GLY A 95 -16.09 19.79 3.90
CA GLY A 95 -16.83 19.19 2.77
C GLY A 95 -17.28 20.17 1.69
N TYR A 96 -17.21 21.48 1.93
CA TYR A 96 -17.69 22.52 1.01
C TYR A 96 -16.62 23.04 0.05
N VAL A 97 -15.34 22.76 0.32
CA VAL A 97 -14.22 23.25 -0.48
C VAL A 97 -13.67 22.10 -1.32
N LYS A 98 -13.41 22.37 -2.60
CA LYS A 98 -12.70 21.43 -3.47
C LYS A 98 -11.32 21.12 -2.87
N LEU A 99 -10.93 19.85 -2.90
CA LEU A 99 -9.62 19.44 -2.43
C LEU A 99 -8.51 20.21 -3.20
N PRO A 100 -7.57 20.86 -2.50
CA PRO A 100 -6.44 21.53 -3.13
C PRO A 100 -5.62 20.58 -4.02
N SER A 101 -5.05 21.11 -5.11
CA SER A 101 -4.28 20.28 -6.06
C SER A 101 -2.97 19.71 -5.48
N ASP A 102 -2.49 20.30 -4.39
CA ASP A 102 -1.36 19.82 -3.61
C ASP A 102 -1.76 18.82 -2.52
N SER A 103 -3.04 18.46 -2.40
CA SER A 103 -3.53 17.41 -1.51
C SER A 103 -3.85 16.12 -2.27
N PRO A 104 -3.48 14.93 -1.73
CA PRO A 104 -3.81 13.66 -2.35
C PRO A 104 -5.29 13.31 -2.15
N HIS A 105 -5.93 12.78 -3.20
CA HIS A 105 -7.22 12.12 -3.05
C HIS A 105 -7.07 10.75 -2.40
N TYR A 106 -6.06 9.97 -2.81
CA TYR A 106 -5.74 8.67 -2.25
C TYR A 106 -4.29 8.69 -1.74
N PHE A 107 -4.08 8.22 -0.51
CA PHE A 107 -2.76 8.13 0.09
C PHE A 107 -2.70 7.00 1.12
N ILE A 108 -1.48 6.61 1.46
CA ILE A 108 -1.17 5.65 2.50
C ILE A 108 -0.50 6.37 3.66
N GLU A 109 -0.94 6.07 4.87
CA GLU A 109 -0.39 6.58 6.12
C GLU A 109 0.17 5.42 6.92
N ARG A 110 1.44 5.49 7.30
CA ARG A 110 2.06 4.38 8.04
C ARG A 110 1.44 4.25 9.43
N ALA A 111 1.01 3.04 9.77
CA ALA A 111 0.45 2.73 11.08
C ALA A 111 1.47 2.94 12.22
N SER A 112 2.76 2.79 11.90
CA SER A 112 3.83 3.01 12.87
C SER A 112 5.10 3.56 12.22
N ARG A 113 5.66 4.61 12.84
CA ARG A 113 6.98 5.15 12.49
C ARG A 113 8.14 4.28 12.96
N ARG A 114 7.87 3.23 13.75
CA ARG A 114 8.89 2.29 14.24
C ARG A 114 9.33 1.29 13.17
N VAL A 115 8.59 1.20 12.06
CA VAL A 115 8.95 0.35 10.93
C VAL A 115 9.90 1.12 10.02
N PRO A 116 11.19 0.73 9.92
CA PRO A 116 12.13 1.43 9.06
C PRO A 116 11.74 1.30 7.58
N GLY A 117 12.02 2.36 6.80
CA GLY A 117 11.80 2.38 5.35
C GLY A 117 10.37 2.70 4.89
N LEU A 118 9.36 2.56 5.77
CA LEU A 118 7.98 2.94 5.44
C LEU A 118 7.80 4.46 5.42
N GLN A 119 7.15 4.94 4.36
CA GLN A 119 6.84 6.36 4.13
C GLN A 119 5.34 6.58 3.98
N ASP A 120 4.91 7.79 4.29
CA ASP A 120 3.57 8.28 4.01
C ASP A 120 3.57 8.78 2.56
N LEU A 121 2.74 8.18 1.69
CA LEU A 121 2.81 8.40 0.23
C LEU A 121 1.43 8.63 -0.38
N GLY A 122 1.33 9.46 -1.41
CA GLY A 122 0.07 9.80 -2.06
C GLY A 122 0.14 9.73 -3.58
N LEU A 123 -1.00 9.45 -4.20
CA LEU A 123 -1.16 9.40 -5.65
C LEU A 123 -1.42 10.81 -6.21
N LYS A 124 -0.46 11.36 -6.95
CA LYS A 124 -0.60 12.65 -7.65
C LYS A 124 -0.84 12.44 -9.14
N LYS A 125 -2.03 12.78 -9.61
CA LYS A 125 -2.37 12.75 -11.04
C LYS A 125 -1.78 13.95 -11.76
N SER A 126 -1.21 13.70 -12.93
CA SER A 126 -0.74 14.71 -13.86
C SER A 126 -1.17 14.35 -15.29
N ARG A 127 -1.25 15.36 -16.15
CA ARG A 127 -1.40 15.17 -17.60
C ARG A 127 -0.14 15.74 -18.25
N LEU A 128 0.78 14.86 -18.62
CA LEU A 128 2.00 15.20 -19.34
C LEU A 128 1.81 14.84 -20.81
N LEU A 129 1.92 15.81 -21.72
CA LEU A 129 1.84 15.60 -23.18
C LEU A 129 0.56 14.85 -23.61
N GLY A 130 -0.58 15.19 -23.00
CA GLY A 130 -1.87 14.55 -23.29
C GLY A 130 -2.04 13.13 -22.71
N LYS A 131 -1.03 12.58 -22.05
CA LYS A 131 -1.08 11.26 -21.39
C LYS A 131 -1.29 11.43 -19.89
N ALA A 132 -2.25 10.69 -19.34
CA ALA A 132 -2.44 10.60 -17.90
C ALA A 132 -1.26 9.83 -17.29
N CYS A 133 -0.58 10.45 -16.33
CA CYS A 133 0.49 9.84 -15.55
C CYS A 133 0.19 10.09 -14.07
N THR A 134 0.46 9.12 -13.22
CA THR A 134 0.38 9.30 -11.77
C THR A 134 1.78 9.15 -11.18
N THR A 135 2.20 10.11 -10.38
CA THR A 135 3.44 10.01 -9.59
C THR A 135 3.09 9.77 -8.13
N VAL A 136 3.88 8.94 -7.47
CA VAL A 136 3.74 8.68 -6.04
C VAL A 136 4.74 9.55 -5.30
N LEU A 137 4.22 10.45 -4.45
CA LEU A 137 5.03 11.43 -3.73
C LEU A 137 4.85 11.29 -2.21
N PRO A 138 5.88 11.64 -1.42
CA PRO A 138 5.73 11.82 0.02
C PRO A 138 4.61 12.79 0.40
N VAL A 139 3.89 12.46 1.47
CA VAL A 139 2.79 13.25 2.02
C VAL A 139 3.13 13.71 3.44
N ASP A 140 2.96 15.01 3.70
CA ASP A 140 2.89 15.52 5.07
C ASP A 140 1.48 15.32 5.59
N ILE A 141 1.27 14.19 6.27
CA ILE A 141 -0.02 13.83 6.88
C ILE A 141 -0.53 14.91 7.84
N ARG A 142 0.38 15.63 8.51
CA ARG A 142 0.00 16.67 9.49
C ARG A 142 -0.38 17.99 8.82
N GLY A 143 -0.18 18.10 7.51
CA GLY A 143 -0.54 19.29 6.75
C GLY A 143 0.17 20.56 7.21
N LYS A 144 1.39 20.47 7.75
CA LYS A 144 2.09 21.63 8.35
C LYS A 144 2.36 22.74 7.34
N THR A 145 2.46 22.37 6.07
CA THR A 145 2.68 23.29 4.96
C THR A 145 1.40 23.60 4.18
N SER A 146 0.28 22.96 4.55
CA SER A 146 -1.02 23.20 3.97
C SER A 146 -1.68 24.42 4.61
N LYS A 147 -2.30 25.28 3.78
CA LYS A 147 -3.14 26.40 4.25
C LYS A 147 -4.27 25.94 5.18
N TYR A 148 -4.73 24.71 4.98
CA TYR A 148 -5.92 24.15 5.61
C TYR A 148 -5.60 23.11 6.70
N SER A 149 -4.33 22.90 7.04
CA SER A 149 -3.88 21.87 7.97
C SER A 149 -4.36 20.45 7.60
N ILE A 150 -4.50 20.18 6.30
CA ILE A 150 -4.86 18.88 5.76
C ILE A 150 -3.65 18.21 5.09
N PRO A 151 -3.65 16.88 4.92
CA PRO A 151 -2.60 16.17 4.21
C PRO A 151 -2.27 16.81 2.85
N ASN A 152 -0.98 17.05 2.60
CA ASN A 152 -0.50 17.62 1.35
C ASN A 152 0.84 17.02 0.91
N PHE A 153 1.13 17.05 -0.38
CA PHE A 153 2.38 16.55 -0.93
C PHE A 153 3.56 17.37 -0.42
N VAL A 154 4.64 16.69 -0.03
CA VAL A 154 5.88 17.36 0.35
C VAL A 154 6.46 18.07 -0.88
N LYS A 155 6.67 19.37 -0.76
CA LYS A 155 7.17 20.21 -1.85
C LYS A 155 8.57 19.76 -2.29
N ASP A 156 8.82 19.83 -3.60
CA ASP A 156 10.12 19.53 -4.23
C ASP A 156 10.67 18.12 -3.93
N SER A 157 9.78 17.20 -3.54
CA SER A 157 10.14 15.80 -3.30
C SER A 157 10.26 15.01 -4.61
N ALA A 158 11.20 14.07 -4.64
CA ALA A 158 11.33 13.13 -5.75
C ALA A 158 10.23 12.05 -5.69
N PRO A 159 9.74 11.57 -6.84
CA PRO A 159 8.80 10.46 -6.87
C PRO A 159 9.44 9.17 -6.36
N VAL A 160 8.69 8.43 -5.54
CA VAL A 160 9.08 7.09 -5.09
C VAL A 160 8.72 6.04 -6.15
N PHE A 161 7.58 6.24 -6.81
CA PHE A 161 7.12 5.45 -7.94
C PHE A 161 6.48 6.33 -8.99
N SER A 162 6.40 5.80 -10.21
CA SER A 162 5.56 6.35 -11.28
C SER A 162 4.62 5.28 -11.82
N ILE A 163 3.43 5.71 -12.23
CA ILE A 163 2.38 4.84 -12.74
C ILE A 163 1.92 5.41 -14.08
N ASN A 164 2.04 4.59 -15.12
CA ASN A 164 1.56 4.90 -16.45
C ASN A 164 0.60 3.79 -16.89
N LYS A 165 -0.69 4.14 -16.99
CA LYS A 165 -1.79 3.18 -17.12
C LYS A 165 -1.77 2.16 -15.98
N ASP A 166 -1.39 0.94 -16.30
CA ASP A 166 -1.31 -0.25 -15.46
C ASP A 166 0.13 -0.55 -15.00
N ARG A 167 1.14 0.13 -15.53
CA ARG A 167 2.56 -0.15 -15.26
C ARG A 167 3.13 0.73 -14.17
N TRP A 168 3.87 0.11 -13.27
CA TRP A 168 4.57 0.73 -12.16
C TRP A 168 6.07 0.70 -12.43
N ALA A 169 6.72 1.82 -12.18
CA ALA A 169 8.16 1.96 -12.23
C ALA A 169 8.70 2.58 -10.93
N ASP A 170 9.93 2.24 -10.59
CA ASP A 170 10.65 2.81 -9.46
C ASP A 170 11.04 4.29 -9.70
N ALA A 171 11.76 4.87 -8.75
CA ALA A 171 12.23 6.26 -8.81
C ALA A 171 13.20 6.53 -9.96
N GLN A 172 13.86 5.48 -10.50
CA GLN A 172 14.77 5.56 -11.63
C GLN A 172 14.05 5.34 -12.97
N GLY A 173 12.76 4.99 -12.93
CA GLY A 173 11.95 4.69 -14.10
C GLY A 173 12.09 3.25 -14.60
N ALA A 174 12.73 2.36 -13.83
CA ALA A 174 12.79 0.94 -14.17
C ALA A 174 11.44 0.26 -13.85
N PRO A 175 10.93 -0.61 -14.74
CA PRO A 175 9.64 -1.28 -14.52
C PRO A 175 9.75 -2.30 -13.39
N ILE A 176 8.85 -2.20 -12.40
CA ILE A 176 8.83 -3.06 -11.22
C ILE A 176 7.56 -3.89 -11.07
N ALA A 177 6.45 -3.44 -11.64
CA ALA A 177 5.19 -4.18 -11.63
C ALA A 177 4.22 -3.74 -12.73
N SER A 178 3.22 -4.58 -13.00
CA SER A 178 2.09 -4.25 -13.87
C SER A 178 0.81 -4.83 -13.29
N MET A 179 -0.24 -4.01 -13.26
CA MET A 179 -1.58 -4.42 -12.88
C MET A 179 -2.26 -5.12 -14.06
N HIS A 180 -3.00 -6.18 -13.80
CA HIS A 180 -3.80 -6.84 -14.82
C HIS A 180 -5.28 -6.62 -14.51
N ASP A 181 -6.02 -6.11 -15.50
CA ASP A 181 -7.42 -5.70 -15.38
C ASP A 181 -8.40 -6.89 -15.48
N THR A 182 -7.93 -8.09 -15.12
CA THR A 182 -8.82 -9.25 -15.01
C THR A 182 -9.75 -9.09 -13.80
N THR A 183 -10.83 -9.84 -13.79
CA THR A 183 -11.84 -9.92 -12.72
C THR A 183 -11.27 -10.12 -11.31
N GLU A 184 -10.02 -10.57 -11.20
CA GLU A 184 -9.35 -10.92 -9.95
C GLU A 184 -8.46 -9.80 -9.38
N HIS A 185 -8.41 -8.61 -10.01
CA HIS A 185 -7.54 -7.49 -9.64
C HIS A 185 -6.15 -7.98 -9.21
N SER A 186 -5.27 -8.28 -10.18
CA SER A 186 -3.95 -8.84 -9.91
C SER A 186 -2.82 -7.85 -10.18
N LEU A 187 -1.71 -8.01 -9.45
CA LEU A 187 -0.48 -7.24 -9.61
C LEU A 187 0.69 -8.19 -9.84
N ILE A 188 1.32 -8.10 -11.01
CA ILE A 188 2.52 -8.85 -11.35
C ILE A 188 3.73 -7.99 -10.97
N VAL A 189 4.44 -8.36 -9.90
CA VAL A 189 5.69 -7.75 -9.47
C VAL A 189 6.86 -8.44 -10.18
N THR A 190 7.59 -7.70 -11.00
CA THR A 190 8.63 -8.25 -11.90
C THR A 190 10.05 -8.06 -11.36
N ALA A 191 10.22 -7.25 -10.31
CA ALA A 191 11.52 -6.96 -9.71
C ALA A 191 11.59 -7.47 -8.26
N ALA A 192 12.79 -7.84 -7.82
CA ALA A 192 13.05 -8.08 -6.41
C ALA A 192 13.12 -6.74 -5.68
N LEU A 193 12.36 -6.57 -4.60
CA LEU A 193 12.22 -5.28 -3.91
C LEU A 193 12.55 -5.42 -2.41
N PRO A 194 13.20 -4.44 -1.78
CA PRO A 194 13.27 -4.37 -0.33
C PRO A 194 11.86 -4.43 0.27
N ARG A 195 11.70 -5.13 1.40
CA ARG A 195 10.39 -5.36 2.05
C ARG A 195 9.58 -4.08 2.21
N ALA A 196 10.18 -2.98 2.65
CA ALA A 196 9.50 -1.70 2.81
C ALA A 196 8.95 -1.15 1.47
N GLN A 197 9.72 -1.29 0.38
CA GLN A 197 9.28 -0.85 -0.95
C GLN A 197 8.17 -1.76 -1.49
N PHE A 198 8.25 -3.05 -1.23
CA PHE A 198 7.20 -4.01 -1.56
C PHE A 198 5.90 -3.70 -0.81
N ASP A 199 5.96 -3.50 0.51
CA ASP A 199 4.79 -3.14 1.33
C ASP A 199 4.14 -1.82 0.88
N MET A 200 4.95 -0.81 0.53
CA MET A 200 4.45 0.44 -0.06
C MET A 200 3.76 0.21 -1.41
N LEU A 201 4.35 -0.61 -2.28
CA LEU A 201 3.76 -0.95 -3.58
C LEU A 201 2.40 -1.65 -3.42
N VAL A 202 2.30 -2.61 -2.51
CA VAL A 202 1.04 -3.32 -2.20
C VAL A 202 -0.02 -2.33 -1.71
N ALA A 203 0.31 -1.47 -0.76
CA ALA A 203 -0.62 -0.49 -0.21
C ALA A 203 -1.12 0.49 -1.29
N LEU A 204 -0.22 1.02 -2.11
CA LEU A 204 -0.57 1.94 -3.21
C LEU A 204 -1.38 1.26 -4.31
N TRP A 205 -1.10 -0.01 -4.57
CA TRP A 205 -1.90 -0.81 -5.49
C TRP A 205 -3.33 -0.99 -4.96
N CYS A 206 -3.53 -1.25 -3.67
CA CYS A 206 -4.87 -1.25 -3.07
C CYS A 206 -5.58 0.10 -3.25
N CYS A 207 -4.88 1.23 -3.04
CA CYS A 207 -5.46 2.55 -3.35
C CYS A 207 -5.86 2.70 -4.82
N LYS A 208 -5.10 2.11 -5.75
CA LYS A 208 -5.42 2.12 -7.19
C LYS A 208 -6.62 1.25 -7.55
N VAL A 209 -6.76 0.09 -6.93
CA VAL A 209 -7.95 -0.76 -7.08
C VAL A 209 -9.17 -0.03 -6.53
N TRP A 210 -9.06 0.58 -5.35
CA TRP A 210 -10.14 1.40 -4.79
C TRP A 210 -10.54 2.56 -5.70
N GLU A 211 -9.57 3.33 -6.18
CA GLU A 211 -9.80 4.42 -7.13
C GLU A 211 -10.55 3.95 -8.39
N SER A 212 -10.17 2.79 -8.92
CA SER A 212 -10.80 2.22 -10.11
C SER A 212 -12.22 1.73 -9.81
N GLY A 213 -12.44 1.10 -8.66
CA GLY A 213 -13.77 0.68 -8.21
C GLY A 213 -14.74 1.85 -8.07
N VAL A 214 -14.31 2.94 -7.43
CA VAL A 214 -15.14 4.17 -7.30
C VAL A 214 -15.41 4.81 -8.67
N ALA A 215 -14.43 4.82 -9.58
CA ALA A 215 -14.60 5.40 -10.91
C ALA A 215 -15.57 4.60 -11.80
N ASN A 216 -15.64 3.29 -11.60
CA ASN A 216 -16.45 2.35 -12.39
C ASN A 216 -17.79 1.98 -11.74
N ALA A 217 -18.04 2.40 -10.49
CA ALA A 217 -19.31 2.17 -9.82
C ALA A 217 -20.47 2.75 -10.64
N GLU A 218 -21.51 1.94 -10.88
CA GLU A 218 -22.70 2.39 -11.60
C GLU A 218 -23.29 3.60 -10.89
N LYS A 219 -23.43 4.71 -11.62
CA LYS A 219 -24.14 5.88 -11.12
C LYS A 219 -25.61 5.54 -11.08
N VAL A 220 -26.11 5.09 -9.93
CA VAL A 220 -27.54 4.96 -9.69
C VAL A 220 -28.15 6.36 -9.90
N HIS A 221 -28.82 6.57 -11.04
CA HIS A 221 -29.68 7.73 -11.22
C HIS A 221 -30.87 7.52 -10.28
N GLU A 222 -30.94 8.28 -9.19
CA GLU A 222 -32.21 8.49 -8.49
C GLU A 222 -33.15 9.27 -9.43
N GLY A 223 -33.88 8.54 -10.26
CA GLY A 223 -35.05 9.05 -10.94
C GLY A 223 -36.18 9.18 -9.94
N ILE A 224 -36.36 10.38 -9.38
CA ILE A 224 -37.62 10.77 -8.75
C ILE A 224 -38.49 11.42 -9.82
N ASP A 225 -39.19 10.60 -10.61
CA ASP A 225 -40.37 11.10 -11.31
C ASP A 225 -41.55 10.91 -10.37
N GLY A 226 -41.84 11.99 -9.62
CA GLY A 226 -43.14 12.19 -9.02
C GLY A 226 -44.16 12.42 -10.14
N GLY A 227 -44.95 11.40 -10.43
CA GLY A 227 -46.08 11.47 -11.36
C GLY A 227 -47.40 11.47 -10.60
N GLU A 228 -47.97 12.68 -10.50
CA GLU A 228 -49.38 13.11 -10.35
C GLU A 228 -50.30 12.47 -9.29
#